data_AF-A0A0F8XB07-F1
#
_entry.id   AF-A0A0F8XB07-F1
#
_cell.length_a   1.000
_cell.length_b   1.000
_cell.length_c   1.000
_cell.angle_alpha   90.00
_cell.angle_beta   90.00
_cell.angle_gamma   90.00
#
_symmetry.space_group_name_H-M   'P 1'
#
loop_
_entity.id
_entity.type
_entity.pdbx_description
1 polymer ?
#
loop_
_entity_poly.entity_id
_entity_poly.type
_entity_poly.pdbx_seq_one_letter_code
_entity_poly.pdbx_strand_id
1 'polypeptide(L)'
;RENINVSGKLSKGVFYISNGYYWCPVSEVLLKKDTQGRWTTLRDFVFVQPIKEENIHLTDGLVLVPDSHKGMKDLRGVLAITNDKLKGVSVGDTIVFSIHSEHEFIIDGELYYKCEVQDILGKI
;
A
#
# COMPACT_ATOMS: atom_id res chain seq x y z
N ARG A 1 13.68 6.68 16.70
CA ARG A 1 12.99 5.75 17.64
C ARG A 1 13.98 5.34 18.72
N GLU A 2 13.53 5.28 19.96
CA GLU A 2 14.29 4.66 21.04
C GLU A 2 14.10 3.15 20.98
N ASN A 3 15.18 2.40 21.15
CA ASN A 3 15.20 0.95 21.16
C ASN A 3 15.52 0.48 22.58
N ILE A 4 14.87 -0.58 23.02
CA ILE A 4 15.23 -1.25 24.26
C ILE A 4 16.32 -2.26 23.90
N ASN A 5 17.52 -2.09 24.48
CA ASN A 5 18.60 -3.04 24.27
C ASN A 5 18.37 -4.33 25.08
N VAL A 6 19.21 -5.35 24.88
CA VAL A 6 19.13 -6.64 25.59
C VAL A 6 19.20 -6.55 27.12
N SER A 7 19.62 -5.39 27.66
CA SER A 7 19.67 -5.10 29.10
C SER A 7 18.49 -4.26 29.61
N GLY A 8 17.46 -4.04 28.79
CA GLY A 8 16.28 -3.26 29.18
C GLY A 8 16.49 -1.73 29.17
N LYS A 9 17.65 -1.24 28.73
CA LYS A 9 17.92 0.20 28.68
C LYS A 9 17.48 0.79 27.35
N LEU A 10 16.88 1.97 27.43
CA LEU A 10 16.63 2.81 26.27
C LEU A 10 17.96 3.19 25.63
N SER A 11 18.04 2.93 24.33
CA SER A 11 19.17 3.22 23.47
C SER A 11 18.67 3.96 22.24
N LYS A 12 19.52 4.81 21.69
CA LYS A 12 19.16 5.54 20.47
C LYS A 12 19.15 4.55 19.31
N GLY A 13 18.17 4.68 18.42
CA GLY A 13 18.08 3.83 17.24
C GLY A 13 19.31 3.94 16.33
N VAL A 14 19.53 2.91 15.50
CA VAL A 14 20.70 2.76 14.60
C VAL A 14 20.91 3.93 13.63
N PHE A 15 19.89 4.75 13.43
CA PHE A 15 19.91 5.90 12.55
C PHE A 15 20.11 7.25 13.26
N TYR A 16 20.30 7.25 14.58
CA TYR A 16 20.49 8.48 15.33
C TYR A 16 21.84 9.14 15.00
N ILE A 17 21.82 10.45 14.74
CA ILE A 17 23.02 11.26 14.49
C ILE A 17 23.36 12.09 15.74
N SER A 18 22.62 13.17 15.97
CA SER A 18 22.80 14.09 17.11
C SER A 18 21.56 14.99 17.24
N ASN A 19 21.35 15.65 18.38
CA ASN A 19 20.32 16.69 18.56
C ASN A 19 18.89 16.30 18.12
N GLY A 20 18.53 15.03 18.25
CA GLY A 20 17.21 14.52 17.83
C GLY A 20 17.10 14.25 16.33
N TYR A 21 18.14 14.50 15.55
CA TYR A 21 18.22 14.15 14.13
C TYR A 21 18.50 12.66 13.94
N TYR A 22 17.80 12.09 12.98
CA TYR A 22 17.98 10.72 12.50
C TYR A 22 18.22 10.77 10.99
N TRP A 23 19.17 9.98 10.50
CA TRP A 23 19.33 9.72 9.07
C TRP A 23 18.25 8.76 8.59
N CYS A 24 17.59 9.03 7.47
CA CYS A 24 16.66 8.10 6.85
C CYS A 24 17.28 7.64 5.52
N PRO A 25 17.69 6.36 5.40
CA PRO A 25 18.12 5.83 4.12
C PRO A 25 17.02 6.00 3.08
N VAL A 26 17.38 6.37 1.85
CA VAL A 26 16.42 6.49 0.75
C VAL A 26 15.65 5.18 0.50
N SER A 27 16.27 4.02 0.81
CA SER A 27 15.63 2.71 0.74
C SER A 27 14.41 2.55 1.66
N GLU A 28 14.37 3.31 2.75
CA GLU A 28 13.27 3.34 3.73
C GLU A 28 12.17 4.33 3.35
N VAL A 29 12.42 5.20 2.36
CA VAL A 29 11.43 6.19 1.89
C VAL A 29 10.58 5.56 0.80
N LEU A 30 9.30 5.35 1.09
CA LEU A 30 8.39 4.71 0.14
C LEU A 30 7.74 5.70 -0.84
N LEU A 31 7.35 6.86 -0.32
CA LEU A 31 6.57 7.88 -1.02
C LEU A 31 7.21 9.25 -0.81
N LYS A 32 7.09 10.10 -1.84
CA LYS A 32 7.34 11.53 -1.72
C LYS A 32 6.13 12.31 -2.24
N LYS A 33 5.83 13.42 -1.58
CA LYS A 33 4.83 14.38 -2.02
C LYS A 33 5.54 15.49 -2.78
N ASP A 34 5.11 15.80 -4.00
CA ASP A 34 5.66 16.93 -4.76
C ASP A 34 5.09 18.27 -4.26
N THR A 35 5.56 19.38 -4.83
CA THR A 35 5.11 20.74 -4.46
C THR A 35 3.64 21.00 -4.79
N GLN A 36 3.03 20.16 -5.62
CA GLN A 36 1.60 20.21 -5.98
C GLN A 36 0.75 19.28 -5.09
N GLY A 37 1.36 18.60 -4.13
CA GLY A 37 0.66 17.69 -3.23
C GLY A 37 0.46 16.27 -3.78
N ARG A 38 1.09 15.92 -4.91
CA ARG A 38 0.92 14.58 -5.52
C ARG A 38 1.92 13.59 -4.94
N TRP A 39 1.42 12.43 -4.53
CA TRP A 39 2.25 11.31 -4.09
C TRP A 39 2.89 10.60 -5.29
N THR A 40 4.17 10.24 -5.15
CA THR A 40 4.91 9.41 -6.12
C THR A 40 5.77 8.40 -5.38
N THR A 41 5.90 7.20 -5.94
CA THR A 41 6.77 6.16 -5.37
C THR A 41 8.23 6.39 -5.77
N LEU A 42 9.15 5.93 -4.93
CA LEU A 42 10.60 6.07 -5.16
C LEU A 42 11.26 4.79 -5.70
N ARG A 43 10.52 3.68 -5.72
CA ARG A 43 11.00 2.37 -6.15
C ARG A 43 9.93 1.69 -7.02
N ASP A 44 10.22 0.46 -7.43
CA ASP A 44 9.45 -0.30 -8.42
C ASP A 44 8.18 -0.94 -7.82
N PHE A 45 7.45 -0.18 -7.01
CA PHE A 45 6.13 -0.53 -6.51
C PHE A 45 5.12 0.60 -6.76
N VAL A 46 3.85 0.24 -6.68
CA VAL A 46 2.70 1.12 -6.83
C VAL A 46 1.78 0.98 -5.62
N PHE A 47 0.86 1.92 -5.45
CA PHE A 47 -0.21 1.80 -4.46
C PHE A 47 -1.58 1.68 -5.13
N VAL A 48 -2.33 0.70 -4.62
CA VAL A 48 -3.63 0.30 -5.13
C VAL A 48 -4.65 0.52 -4.02
N GLN A 49 -5.77 1.15 -4.33
CA GLN A 49 -6.87 1.29 -3.39
C GLN A 49 -7.74 0.03 -3.45
N PRO A 50 -7.95 -0.68 -2.34
CA PRO A 50 -8.79 -1.88 -2.32
C PRO A 50 -10.24 -1.53 -2.66
N ILE A 51 -10.91 -2.46 -3.33
CA ILE A 51 -12.33 -2.34 -3.68
C ILE A 51 -13.12 -3.17 -2.66
N LYS A 52 -14.15 -2.58 -2.06
CA LYS A 52 -15.04 -3.32 -1.17
C LYS A 52 -15.81 -4.38 -1.95
N GLU A 53 -15.91 -5.57 -1.37
CA GLU A 53 -16.77 -6.62 -1.87
C GLU A 53 -18.24 -6.26 -1.56
N GLU A 54 -19.12 -6.47 -2.52
CA GLU A 54 -20.54 -6.15 -2.37
C GLU A 54 -21.31 -7.39 -1.89
N ASN A 55 -22.29 -7.17 -1.00
CA ASN A 55 -23.20 -8.22 -0.60
C ASN A 55 -24.14 -8.58 -1.77
N ILE A 56 -24.39 -9.87 -1.96
CA ILE A 56 -25.31 -10.34 -3.00
C ILE A 56 -26.69 -10.50 -2.37
N HIS A 57 -27.67 -9.75 -2.88
CA HIS A 57 -29.06 -9.83 -2.46
C HIS A 57 -29.84 -10.77 -3.39
N LEU A 58 -30.37 -11.86 -2.83
CA LEU A 58 -31.20 -12.82 -3.56
C LEU A 58 -32.67 -12.37 -3.57
N THR A 59 -33.42 -12.84 -4.56
CA THR A 59 -34.84 -12.48 -4.80
C THR A 59 -35.79 -12.90 -3.68
N ASP A 60 -35.40 -13.84 -2.81
CA ASP A 60 -36.16 -14.31 -1.65
C ASP A 60 -35.82 -13.54 -0.35
N GLY A 61 -34.97 -12.50 -0.45
CA GLY A 61 -34.57 -11.67 0.68
C GLY A 61 -33.34 -12.16 1.44
N LEU A 62 -32.72 -13.26 1.01
CA LEU A 62 -31.45 -13.71 1.56
C LEU A 62 -30.29 -12.82 1.10
N VAL A 63 -29.31 -12.61 1.99
CA VAL A 63 -28.07 -11.86 1.71
C VAL A 63 -26.89 -12.82 1.81
N LEU A 64 -26.18 -13.01 0.70
CA LEU A 64 -24.90 -13.72 0.70
C LEU A 64 -23.80 -12.69 0.93
N VAL A 65 -23.09 -12.85 2.04
CA VAL A 65 -21.88 -12.09 2.34
C VAL A 65 -20.70 -12.91 1.83
N PRO A 66 -19.95 -12.43 0.82
CA PRO A 66 -18.84 -13.20 0.27
C PRO A 66 -17.72 -13.37 1.31
N ASP A 67 -17.15 -14.57 1.36
CA ASP A 67 -15.97 -14.88 2.18
C ASP A 67 -14.73 -14.24 1.55
N SER A 68 -14.55 -12.94 1.82
CA SER A 68 -13.50 -12.10 1.27
C SER A 68 -12.61 -11.59 2.38
N HIS A 69 -11.31 -11.46 2.13
CA HIS A 69 -10.38 -11.01 3.15
C HIS A 69 -10.72 -9.56 3.55
N LYS A 70 -11.19 -9.37 4.79
CA LYS A 70 -11.62 -8.07 5.35
C LYS A 70 -12.71 -7.35 4.53
N GLY A 71 -13.53 -8.08 3.77
CA GLY A 71 -14.60 -7.49 2.97
C GLY A 71 -14.12 -6.77 1.71
N MET A 72 -12.94 -7.11 1.20
CA MET A 72 -12.35 -6.51 -0.01
C MET A 72 -12.28 -7.53 -1.13
N LYS A 73 -12.46 -7.08 -2.38
CA LYS A 73 -12.30 -7.94 -3.55
C LYS A 73 -10.87 -8.48 -3.61
N ASP A 74 -10.77 -9.80 -3.68
CA ASP A 74 -9.47 -10.47 -3.72
C ASP A 74 -8.71 -10.12 -5.01
N LEU A 75 -7.41 -9.85 -4.84
CA LEU A 75 -6.43 -9.65 -5.91
C LEU A 75 -6.77 -8.51 -6.88
N ARG A 76 -7.63 -7.58 -6.48
CA ARG A 76 -8.14 -6.50 -7.32
C ARG A 76 -8.19 -5.18 -6.57
N GLY A 77 -7.98 -4.10 -7.29
CA GLY A 77 -8.10 -2.75 -6.74
C GLY A 77 -7.95 -1.68 -7.80
N VAL A 78 -8.11 -0.43 -7.40
CA VAL A 78 -7.96 0.73 -8.28
C VAL A 78 -6.55 1.29 -8.14
N LEU A 79 -5.81 1.43 -9.24
CA LEU A 79 -4.46 2.02 -9.19
C LEU A 79 -4.54 3.48 -8.73
N ALA A 80 -3.92 3.82 -7.60
CA ALA A 80 -4.02 5.15 -7.00
C ALA A 80 -2.72 5.96 -7.13
N ILE A 81 -1.58 5.31 -6.92
CA ILE A 81 -0.26 5.95 -7.04
C ILE A 81 0.61 5.06 -7.92
N THR A 82 1.11 5.62 -9.01
CA THR A 82 1.95 4.92 -9.98
C THR A 82 3.36 5.49 -10.03
N ASN A 83 4.22 4.87 -10.84
CA ASN A 83 5.54 5.36 -11.23
C ASN A 83 5.73 5.24 -12.75
N ASP A 84 6.91 5.59 -13.23
CA ASP A 84 7.29 5.49 -14.63
C ASP A 84 7.60 4.05 -15.08
N LYS A 85 7.72 3.09 -14.16
CA LYS A 85 8.04 1.69 -14.45
C LYS A 85 6.82 0.88 -14.85
N LEU A 86 5.66 1.14 -14.25
CA LEU A 86 4.42 0.49 -14.64
C LEU A 86 3.94 1.05 -15.99
N LYS A 87 3.81 0.19 -17.00
CA LYS A 87 3.39 0.56 -18.36
C LYS A 87 2.04 -0.05 -18.69
N GLY A 88 1.27 0.60 -19.57
CA GLY A 88 -0.01 0.08 -20.07
C GLY A 88 -1.21 0.21 -19.12
N VAL A 89 -0.98 0.76 -17.93
CA VAL A 89 -1.98 0.98 -16.87
C VAL A 89 -1.84 2.40 -16.34
N SER A 90 -2.96 3.06 -16.07
CA SER A 90 -3.03 4.44 -15.58
C SER A 90 -3.71 4.52 -14.22
N VAL A 91 -3.43 5.60 -13.47
CA VAL A 91 -4.15 5.90 -12.23
C VAL A 91 -5.66 5.97 -12.51
N GLY A 92 -6.46 5.31 -11.67
CA GLY A 92 -7.89 5.13 -11.83
C GLY A 92 -8.29 3.82 -12.51
N ASP A 93 -7.38 3.12 -13.18
CA ASP A 93 -7.68 1.81 -13.76
C ASP A 93 -7.90 0.77 -12.65
N THR A 94 -8.85 -0.14 -12.87
CA THR A 94 -8.98 -1.34 -12.05
C THR A 94 -7.97 -2.37 -12.52
N ILE A 95 -7.16 -2.88 -11.59
CA ILE A 95 -6.05 -3.78 -11.88
C ILE A 95 -6.21 -5.10 -11.12
N VAL A 96 -5.49 -6.11 -11.60
CA VAL A 96 -5.34 -7.42 -10.97
C VAL A 96 -3.88 -7.63 -10.60
N PHE A 97 -3.62 -8.21 -9.44
CA PHE A 97 -2.27 -8.49 -8.94
C PHE A 97 -2.11 -9.94 -8.46
N SER A 98 -0.88 -10.39 -8.31
CA SER A 98 -0.56 -11.76 -7.90
C SER A 98 -0.90 -12.02 -6.43
N ILE A 99 -1.10 -13.29 -6.08
CA ILE A 99 -1.38 -13.71 -4.69
C ILE A 99 -0.24 -13.32 -3.75
N HIS A 100 -0.58 -12.85 -2.55
CA HIS A 100 0.38 -12.51 -1.49
C HIS A 100 1.39 -11.42 -1.86
N SER A 101 1.04 -10.55 -2.82
CA SER A 101 1.91 -9.45 -3.27
C SER A 101 1.57 -8.12 -2.59
N GLU A 102 0.44 -8.07 -1.90
CA GLU A 102 -0.10 -6.88 -1.27
C GLU A 102 0.40 -6.69 0.17
N HIS A 103 0.77 -5.46 0.50
CA HIS A 103 1.02 -5.03 1.87
C HIS A 103 0.18 -3.81 2.21
N GLU A 104 -0.50 -3.82 3.35
CA GLU A 104 -1.40 -2.73 3.76
C GLU A 104 -0.64 -1.51 4.28
N PHE A 105 -1.04 -0.33 3.81
CA PHE A 105 -0.55 0.96 4.26
C PHE A 105 -1.73 1.92 4.46
N ILE A 106 -1.61 2.79 5.47
CA ILE A 106 -2.50 3.95 5.62
C ILE A 106 -1.76 5.18 5.11
N ILE A 107 -2.30 5.83 4.08
CA ILE A 107 -1.75 7.05 3.50
C ILE A 107 -2.85 8.12 3.57
N ASP A 108 -2.54 9.25 4.21
CA ASP A 108 -3.49 10.35 4.41
C ASP A 108 -4.85 9.91 5.00
N GLY A 109 -4.86 8.84 5.82
CA GLY A 109 -6.06 8.29 6.48
C GLY A 109 -6.78 7.17 5.72
N GLU A 110 -6.39 6.90 4.48
CA GLU A 110 -7.02 5.91 3.61
C GLU A 110 -6.17 4.64 3.48
N LEU A 111 -6.84 3.48 3.31
CA LEU A 111 -6.19 2.18 3.13
C LEU A 111 -5.71 2.02 1.68
N TYR A 112 -4.47 1.58 1.53
CA TYR A 112 -3.87 1.20 0.25
C TYR A 112 -3.10 -0.11 0.38
N TYR A 113 -2.97 -0.81 -0.73
CA TYR A 113 -2.08 -1.94 -0.92
C TYR A 113 -0.84 -1.48 -1.68
N LYS A 114 0.35 -1.71 -1.11
CA LYS A 114 1.62 -1.62 -1.83
C LYS A 114 1.84 -2.92 -2.58
N CYS A 115 2.00 -2.83 -3.89
CA CYS A 115 2.31 -3.97 -4.76
C CYS A 115 3.55 -3.66 -5.61
N GLU A 116 4.46 -4.62 -5.77
CA GLU A 116 5.59 -4.45 -6.69
C GLU A 116 5.07 -4.42 -8.15
N VAL A 117 5.74 -3.68 -9.03
CA VAL A 117 5.31 -3.52 -10.44
C VAL A 117 5.23 -4.86 -11.16
N GLN A 118 6.13 -5.79 -10.84
CA GLN A 118 6.17 -7.14 -11.42
C GLN A 118 4.96 -8.02 -11.03
N ASP A 119 4.28 -7.68 -9.93
CA ASP A 119 3.14 -8.42 -9.42
C ASP A 119 1.81 -7.92 -10.01
N ILE A 120 1.84 -6.82 -10.77
CA ILE A 120 0.68 -6.33 -11.51
C ILE A 120 0.49 -7.18 -12.77
N LEU A 121 -0.62 -7.90 -12.86
CA LEU A 121 -0.90 -8.87 -13.93
C LEU A 121 -1.60 -8.22 -15.13
N GLY A 122 -2.38 -7.16 -14.90
CA GLY A 122 -3.09 -6.45 -15.96
C GLY A 122 -4.21 -5.54 -15.45
N LYS A 123 -4.90 -4.89 -16.39
CA LYS A 123 -6.10 -4.09 -16.13
C LYS A 123 -7.37 -4.84 -16.54
N ILE A 124 -8.48 -4.55 -15.87
CA ILE A 124 -9.83 -5.05 -16.17
C ILE A 124 -10.57 -4.03 -17.01
#